data_AF-X0W5X8-F1
#
_entry.id   AF-X0W5X8-F1
#
_cell.length_a   1.000
_cell.length_b   1.000
_cell.length_c   1.000
_cell.angle_alpha   90.00
_cell.angle_beta   90.00
_cell.angle_gamma   90.00
#
_symmetry.space_group_name_H-M   'P 1'
#
loop_
_entity.id
_entity.type
_entity.pdbx_description
1 polymer ?
#
loop_
_entity_poly.entity_id
_entity_poly.type
_entity_poly.pdbx_seq_one_letter_code
_entity_poly.pdbx_strand_id
1 'polypeptide(L)'
;TLAEVENVLEGRERIYRYRNQVIFISKRIEKIVEGIIANSEVMPIIIVQADHGRSTHRIPSGEHVAILNAYYLPGGEAYQLYDSISPVNSFRVIFNIYFGGDYDLLDDVAYYSSYDDPYNFQFIPNEPLGIEDR
;
A
#
# COMPACT_ATOMS: atom_id res chain seq x y z
N THR A 1 -37.20 -6.63 2.66
CA THR A 1 -37.79 -6.77 1.31
C THR A 1 -36.89 -7.68 0.46
N LEU A 2 -37.37 -8.20 -0.68
CA LEU A 2 -36.52 -9.01 -1.58
C LEU A 2 -35.26 -8.24 -2.03
N ALA A 3 -35.40 -6.94 -2.29
CA ALA A 3 -34.30 -6.05 -2.65
C ALA A 3 -33.22 -5.91 -1.56
N GLU A 4 -33.60 -5.96 -0.27
CA GLU A 4 -32.63 -5.94 0.83
C GLU A 4 -31.83 -7.26 0.91
N VAL A 5 -32.47 -8.39 0.61
CA VAL A 5 -31.80 -9.70 0.60
C VAL A 5 -30.83 -9.83 -0.58
N GLU A 6 -31.23 -9.37 -1.77
CA GLU A 6 -30.36 -9.34 -2.95
C GLU A 6 -29.11 -8.45 -2.73
N ASN A 7 -29.29 -7.24 -2.18
CA ASN A 7 -28.17 -6.35 -1.84
C ASN A 7 -27.19 -6.98 -0.83
N VAL A 8 -27.68 -7.72 0.15
CA VAL A 8 -26.82 -8.41 1.14
C VAL A 8 -26.04 -9.56 0.49
N LEU A 9 -26.66 -10.31 -0.43
CA LEU A 9 -26.01 -11.40 -1.15
C LEU A 9 -24.93 -10.88 -2.10
N GLU A 10 -25.22 -9.82 -2.86
CA GLU A 10 -24.23 -9.15 -3.72
C GLU A 10 -23.04 -8.59 -2.92
N GLY A 11 -23.30 -7.99 -1.76
CA GLY A 11 -22.25 -7.49 -0.87
C GLY A 11 -21.33 -8.60 -0.36
N ARG A 12 -21.91 -9.74 0.06
CA ARG A 12 -21.15 -10.92 0.50
C ARG A 12 -20.32 -11.53 -0.63
N GLU A 13 -20.87 -11.58 -1.83
CA GLU A 13 -20.15 -12.09 -2.99
C GLU A 13 -18.97 -11.19 -3.36
N ARG A 14 -19.13 -9.85 -3.33
CA ARG A 14 -18.03 -8.91 -3.56
C ARG A 14 -16.88 -9.08 -2.56
N ILE A 15 -17.20 -9.21 -1.27
CA ILE A 15 -16.19 -9.45 -0.21
C ILE A 15 -15.46 -10.77 -0.49
N TYR A 16 -16.19 -11.83 -0.84
CA TYR A 16 -15.60 -13.13 -1.15
C TYR A 16 -14.65 -13.07 -2.35
N ARG A 17 -15.07 -12.43 -3.45
CA ARG A 17 -14.26 -12.26 -4.66
C ARG A 17 -13.00 -11.44 -4.38
N TYR A 18 -13.13 -10.31 -3.70
CA TYR A 18 -12.00 -9.45 -3.32
C TYR A 18 -10.99 -10.20 -2.45
N ARG A 19 -11.46 -10.89 -1.40
CA ARG A 19 -10.61 -11.68 -0.51
C ARG A 19 -9.84 -12.76 -1.28
N ASN A 20 -10.51 -13.50 -2.17
CA ASN A 20 -9.87 -14.55 -2.94
C ASN A 20 -8.84 -13.99 -3.93
N GLN A 21 -9.11 -12.81 -4.52
CA GLN A 21 -8.15 -12.11 -5.36
C GLN A 21 -6.89 -11.73 -4.56
N VAL A 22 -7.05 -11.13 -3.38
CA VAL A 22 -5.91 -10.78 -2.51
C VAL A 22 -5.11 -12.03 -2.15
N ILE A 23 -5.76 -13.11 -1.69
CA ILE A 23 -5.08 -14.38 -1.37
C ILE A 23 -4.29 -14.92 -2.57
N PHE A 24 -4.88 -14.89 -3.76
CA PHE A 24 -4.23 -15.39 -4.97
C PHE A 24 -3.01 -14.54 -5.35
N ILE A 25 -3.16 -13.22 -5.36
CA ILE A 25 -2.08 -12.29 -5.72
C ILE A 25 -0.95 -12.38 -4.70
N SER A 26 -1.24 -12.38 -3.39
CA SER A 26 -0.23 -12.52 -2.34
C SER A 26 0.62 -13.78 -2.55
N LYS A 27 -0.01 -14.94 -2.75
CA LYS A 27 0.71 -16.20 -3.04
C LYS A 27 1.54 -16.15 -4.31
N ARG A 28 1.11 -15.38 -5.32
CA ARG A 28 1.86 -15.27 -6.57
C ARG A 28 3.06 -14.34 -6.41
N ILE A 29 2.89 -13.22 -5.71
CA ILE A 29 3.95 -12.26 -5.41
C ILE A 29 5.01 -12.88 -4.53
N GLU A 30 4.64 -13.61 -3.48
CA GLU A 30 5.61 -14.35 -2.63
C GLU A 30 6.53 -15.22 -3.48
N LYS A 31 5.97 -16.05 -4.36
CA LYS A 31 6.76 -16.91 -5.26
C LYS A 31 7.66 -16.12 -6.23
N ILE A 32 7.21 -14.95 -6.67
CA ILE A 32 8.01 -14.08 -7.55
C ILE A 32 9.18 -13.49 -6.76
N VAL A 33 8.91 -12.97 -5.57
CA VAL A 33 9.93 -12.39 -4.68
C VAL A 33 10.95 -13.45 -4.28
N GLU A 34 10.52 -14.64 -3.85
CA GLU A 34 11.39 -15.78 -3.58
C GLU A 34 12.26 -16.14 -4.79
N GLY A 35 11.67 -16.15 -5.99
CA GLY A 35 12.37 -16.41 -7.23
C GLY A 35 13.42 -15.34 -7.55
N ILE A 36 13.10 -14.06 -7.37
CA ILE A 36 14.05 -12.96 -7.57
C ILE A 36 15.21 -13.09 -6.58
N ILE A 37 14.93 -13.30 -5.30
CA ILE A 37 15.96 -13.43 -4.26
C ILE A 37 16.88 -14.63 -4.54
N ALA A 38 16.31 -15.79 -4.89
CA ALA A 38 17.07 -17.02 -5.09
C ALA A 38 17.96 -17.01 -6.34
N ASN A 39 17.62 -16.20 -7.35
CA ASN A 39 18.29 -16.22 -8.66
C ASN A 39 19.07 -14.93 -8.97
N SER A 40 19.12 -13.96 -8.05
CA SER A 40 19.91 -12.74 -8.25
C SER A 40 21.36 -12.95 -7.80
N GLU A 41 22.32 -12.69 -8.69
CA GLU A 41 23.75 -12.75 -8.35
C GLU A 41 24.14 -11.69 -7.29
N VAL A 42 23.44 -10.56 -7.30
CA VAL A 42 23.57 -9.47 -6.32
C VAL A 42 22.29 -9.41 -5.51
N MET A 43 22.40 -9.29 -4.18
CA MET A 43 21.23 -9.23 -3.31
C MET A 43 20.34 -8.04 -3.69
N PRO A 44 19.07 -8.26 -4.08
CA PRO A 44 18.23 -7.24 -4.68
C PRO A 44 17.63 -6.30 -3.64
N ILE A 45 17.34 -5.06 -4.05
CA ILE A 45 16.38 -4.18 -3.38
C ILE A 45 15.02 -4.46 -4.01
N ILE A 46 14.02 -4.86 -3.23
CA ILE A 46 12.67 -5.14 -3.72
C ILE A 46 11.68 -4.27 -2.97
N ILE A 47 10.85 -3.56 -3.72
CA ILE A 47 9.71 -2.80 -3.20
C ILE A 47 8.44 -3.42 -3.79
N VAL A 48 7.51 -3.82 -2.92
CA VAL A 48 6.17 -4.27 -3.33
C VAL A 48 5.17 -3.25 -2.82
N GLN A 49 4.54 -2.54 -3.74
CA GLN A 49 3.67 -1.42 -3.43
C GLN A 49 2.33 -1.55 -4.18
N ALA A 50 1.21 -1.31 -3.50
CA ALA A 50 -0.07 -1.11 -4.18
C ALA A 50 -0.16 0.34 -4.70
N ASP A 51 -0.82 0.54 -5.83
CA ASP A 51 -1.06 1.86 -6.41
C ASP A 51 -2.10 2.66 -5.61
N HIS A 52 -3.12 1.96 -5.10
CA HIS A 52 -4.13 2.51 -4.21
C HIS A 52 -4.70 1.45 -3.26
N GLY A 53 -5.32 1.91 -2.18
CA GLY A 53 -6.09 1.12 -1.25
C GLY A 53 -7.52 0.89 -1.75
N ARG A 54 -8.44 0.60 -0.84
CA ARG A 54 -9.81 0.24 -1.22
C ARG A 54 -10.61 1.49 -1.60
N SER A 55 -10.86 1.66 -2.90
CA SER A 55 -11.75 2.71 -3.40
C SER A 55 -13.21 2.25 -3.41
N THR A 56 -14.05 2.85 -2.58
CA THR A 56 -15.51 2.80 -2.80
C THR A 56 -16.10 4.16 -2.49
N HIS A 57 -17.18 4.53 -3.18
CA HIS A 57 -17.92 5.79 -2.99
C HIS A 57 -18.40 6.06 -1.55
N ARG A 58 -18.26 5.11 -0.62
CA ARG A 58 -18.71 5.20 0.78
C ARG A 58 -17.56 5.18 1.79
N ILE A 59 -16.32 5.15 1.32
CA ILE A 59 -15.14 4.97 2.16
C ILE A 59 -14.41 6.31 2.32
N PRO A 60 -13.95 6.66 3.54
CA PRO A 60 -13.12 7.83 3.76
C PRO A 60 -11.86 7.80 2.88
N SER A 61 -11.44 8.97 2.41
CA SER A 61 -10.26 9.16 1.57
C SER A 61 -8.98 8.49 2.12
N GLY A 62 -8.88 8.32 3.44
CA GLY A 62 -7.81 7.59 4.12
C GLY A 62 -7.63 6.13 3.69
N GLU A 63 -8.69 5.35 3.45
CA GLU A 63 -8.51 3.95 3.01
C GLU A 63 -8.04 3.85 1.56
N HIS A 64 -8.22 4.90 0.74
CA HIS A 64 -7.73 4.91 -0.64
C HIS A 64 -6.20 5.10 -0.71
N VAL A 65 -5.63 5.78 0.28
CA VAL A 65 -4.18 6.00 0.37
C VAL A 65 -3.49 4.99 1.29
N ALA A 66 -4.26 4.22 2.08
CA ALA A 66 -3.78 3.09 2.86
C ALA A 66 -3.45 1.90 1.94
N ILE A 67 -2.18 1.75 1.61
CA ILE A 67 -1.68 0.75 0.64
C ILE A 67 -0.80 -0.30 1.30
N LEU A 68 -0.62 -1.44 0.61
CA LEU A 68 0.52 -2.30 0.86
C LEU A 68 1.80 -1.55 0.49
N ASN A 69 2.74 -1.48 1.42
CA ASN A 69 4.06 -0.88 1.21
C ASN A 69 5.12 -1.74 1.90
N ALA A 70 5.73 -2.67 1.17
CA ALA A 70 6.65 -3.66 1.72
C ALA A 70 8.03 -3.60 1.06
N TYR A 71 9.07 -3.82 1.86
CA TYR A 71 10.46 -3.67 1.46
C TYR A 71 11.27 -4.92 1.80
N TYR A 72 12.12 -5.32 0.87
CA TYR A 72 13.24 -6.23 1.12
C TYR A 72 14.53 -5.49 0.77
N LEU A 73 15.38 -5.30 1.78
CA LEU A 73 16.56 -4.46 1.72
C LEU A 73 17.81 -5.26 2.09
N PRO A 74 18.88 -5.25 1.25
CA PRO A 74 20.10 -5.98 1.51
C PRO A 74 20.92 -5.37 2.65
N GLY A 75 21.74 -6.19 3.32
CA GLY A 75 22.70 -5.69 4.32
C GLY A 75 22.13 -5.37 5.70
N GLY A 76 20.84 -5.60 5.95
CA GLY A 76 20.24 -5.39 7.27
C GLY A 76 19.89 -3.93 7.59
N GLU A 77 19.97 -3.03 6.61
CA GLU A 77 19.68 -1.59 6.74
C GLU A 77 18.18 -1.26 6.92
N ALA A 78 17.33 -2.26 7.11
CA ALA A 78 15.90 -2.08 7.33
C ALA A 78 15.59 -1.21 8.58
N TYR A 79 16.52 -1.11 9.53
CA TYR A 79 16.37 -0.23 10.71
C TYR A 79 16.36 1.27 10.37
N GLN A 80 16.75 1.65 9.15
CA GLN A 80 16.67 3.03 8.66
C GLN A 80 15.28 3.35 8.07
N LEU A 81 14.44 2.33 7.83
CA LEU A 81 13.00 2.53 7.61
C LEU A 81 12.31 2.75 8.96
N TYR A 82 11.15 3.40 8.91
CA TYR A 82 10.29 3.64 10.06
C TYR A 82 8.87 3.14 9.76
N ASP A 83 8.16 2.71 10.79
CA ASP A 83 6.88 1.97 10.65
C ASP A 83 5.81 2.77 9.90
N SER A 84 5.81 4.10 10.05
CA SER A 84 4.88 4.99 9.37
C SER A 84 5.38 5.49 8.01
N ILE A 85 6.43 4.93 7.40
CA ILE A 85 6.95 5.47 6.13
C ILE A 85 5.89 5.50 5.02
N SER A 86 5.72 6.67 4.39
CA SER A 86 4.86 6.81 3.21
C SER A 86 5.66 6.67 1.91
N PRO A 87 5.00 6.36 0.78
CA PRO A 87 5.65 6.23 -0.53
C PRO A 87 6.46 7.45 -0.98
N VAL A 88 6.19 8.64 -0.43
CA VAL A 88 6.95 9.86 -0.76
C VAL A 88 8.43 9.74 -0.40
N ASN A 89 8.76 8.94 0.62
CA ASN A 89 10.10 8.81 1.17
C ASN A 89 10.81 7.49 0.79
N SER A 90 10.12 6.53 0.18
CA SER A 90 10.68 5.21 -0.18
C SER A 90 12.00 5.31 -0.96
N PHE A 91 12.01 6.04 -2.07
CA PHE A 91 13.20 6.18 -2.91
C PHE A 91 14.25 7.10 -2.31
N ARG A 92 13.85 8.11 -1.53
CA ARG A 92 14.79 9.01 -0.83
C ARG A 92 15.65 8.21 0.13
N VAL A 93 14.99 7.43 0.99
CA VAL A 93 15.67 6.55 1.94
C VAL A 93 16.54 5.55 1.18
N ILE A 94 16.00 4.81 0.21
CA ILE A 94 16.78 3.81 -0.54
C ILE A 94 18.00 4.41 -1.25
N PHE A 95 17.86 5.60 -1.85
CA PHE A 95 18.98 6.27 -2.52
C PHE A 95 20.05 6.77 -1.55
N ASN A 96 19.64 7.29 -0.40
CA ASN A 96 20.59 7.69 0.64
C ASN A 96 21.37 6.49 1.17
N ILE A 97 20.71 5.34 1.37
CA ILE A 97 21.35 4.13 1.93
C ILE A 97 22.31 3.49 0.93
N TYR A 98 21.84 3.23 -0.29
CA TYR A 98 22.55 2.32 -1.21
C TYR A 98 23.32 3.00 -2.33
N PHE A 99 23.02 4.27 -2.60
CA PHE A 99 23.52 4.96 -3.78
C PHE A 99 24.28 6.26 -3.46
N GLY A 100 24.57 6.51 -2.18
CA GLY A 100 25.25 7.72 -1.72
C GLY A 100 24.45 8.99 -1.99
N GLY A 101 23.11 8.87 -2.03
CA GLY A 101 22.21 10.02 -2.12
C GLY A 101 22.29 10.90 -0.87
N ASP A 102 21.89 12.16 -1.04
CA ASP A 102 21.78 13.15 0.04
C ASP A 102 20.45 13.89 -0.10
N TYR A 103 19.37 13.11 -0.03
CA TYR A 103 17.99 13.61 -0.16
C TYR A 103 17.39 13.86 1.22
N ASP A 104 16.92 15.08 1.46
CA ASP A 104 16.06 15.39 2.59
C ASP A 104 14.74 14.60 2.50
N LEU A 105 14.25 14.15 3.65
CA LEU A 105 12.92 13.55 3.76
C LEU A 105 11.84 14.62 3.64
N LEU A 106 10.72 14.26 3.04
CA LEU A 106 9.52 15.10 2.98
C LEU A 106 8.52 14.68 4.06
N ASP A 107 7.55 15.55 4.33
CA ASP A 107 6.43 15.21 5.21
C ASP A 107 5.67 14.00 4.65
N ASP A 108 5.45 12.98 5.50
CA ASP A 108 4.63 11.84 5.16
C ASP A 108 3.15 12.25 5.15
N VAL A 109 2.66 12.73 4.01
CA VAL A 109 1.28 13.17 3.82
C VAL A 109 0.78 12.75 2.45
N ALA A 110 -0.54 12.59 2.32
CA ALA A 110 -1.18 12.28 1.05
C ALA A 110 -2.21 13.34 0.67
N TYR A 111 -2.50 13.40 -0.62
CA TYR A 111 -3.54 14.25 -1.19
C TYR A 111 -4.49 13.40 -2.02
N TYR A 112 -5.79 13.59 -1.84
CA TYR A 112 -6.82 12.84 -2.55
C TYR A 112 -7.83 13.77 -3.20
N SER A 113 -8.21 13.47 -4.44
CA SER A 113 -9.37 14.08 -5.11
C SER A 113 -10.27 12.96 -5.62
N SER A 114 -11.58 13.13 -5.52
CA SER A 114 -12.51 12.16 -6.10
C SER A 114 -12.55 12.30 -7.62
N TYR A 115 -13.09 11.28 -8.29
CA TYR A 115 -13.36 11.36 -9.73
C TYR A 115 -14.44 12.38 -10.09
N ASP A 116 -15.37 12.63 -9.17
CA ASP A 116 -16.48 13.57 -9.36
C ASP A 116 -16.04 15.05 -9.17
N ASP A 117 -14.91 15.28 -8.49
CA ASP A 117 -14.33 16.60 -8.25
C ASP A 117 -12.80 16.58 -8.42
N PRO A 118 -12.31 16.40 -9.67
CA PRO A 118 -10.89 16.24 -9.94
C PRO A 118 -10.11 17.51 -9.61
N TYR A 119 -8.87 17.35 -9.15
CA TYR A 119 -7.95 18.44 -8.74
C TYR A 119 -8.34 19.22 -7.48
N ASN A 120 -9.50 18.95 -6.88
CA ASN A 120 -9.82 19.45 -5.55
C ASN A 120 -9.19 18.55 -4.48
N PHE A 121 -7.91 18.79 -4.20
CA PHE A 121 -7.11 17.95 -3.31
C PHE A 121 -7.45 18.16 -1.84
N GLN A 122 -7.83 17.08 -1.19
CA GLN A 122 -8.00 17.01 0.26
C GLN A 122 -6.72 16.48 0.90
N PHE A 123 -6.25 17.20 1.90
CA PHE A 123 -5.12 16.77 2.73
C PHE A 123 -5.50 15.55 3.57
N ILE A 124 -4.61 14.55 3.60
CA ILE A 124 -4.74 13.36 4.42
C ILE A 124 -3.44 13.20 5.21
N PRO A 125 -3.49 13.28 6.55
CA PRO A 125 -2.32 13.01 7.37
C PRO A 125 -2.00 11.51 7.33
N ASN A 126 -0.72 11.17 7.42
CA ASN A 126 -0.27 9.78 7.48
C ASN A 126 -0.36 9.24 8.91
N GLU A 127 -1.60 9.05 9.35
CA GLU A 127 -1.90 8.43 10.64
C GLU A 127 -2.30 6.97 10.41
N PRO A 128 -1.98 6.07 11.36
CA PRO A 128 -2.57 4.74 11.38
C PRO A 128 -4.08 4.86 11.27
N LEU A 129 -4.71 4.11 10.37
CA LEU A 129 -6.17 4.00 10.35
C LEU A 129 -6.60 3.56 11.75
N GLY A 130 -7.30 4.43 12.47
CA GLY A 130 -7.73 4.18 13.84
C GLY A 130 -8.47 2.85 13.89
N ILE A 131 -7.81 1.81 14.40
CA ILE A 131 -8.46 0.57 14.79
C ILE A 131 -9.11 0.91 16.13
N GLU A 132 -10.26 1.58 16.10
CA GLU A 132 -11.23 1.34 17.15
C GLU A 132 -11.65 -0.12 16.96
N ASP A 133 -11.27 -0.97 17.91
CA ASP A 133 -11.70 -2.38 18.01
C ASP A 133 -13.20 -2.48 17.65
N ARG A 134 -13.50 -3.02 16.46
CA ARG A 134 -14.87 -3.35 16.04
C ARG A 134 -15.07 -4.86 16.05
#